data_AF-A0A0Q7BZ73-F1
#
_entry.id   AF-A0A0Q7BZ73-F1
#
_cell.length_a   1.000
_cell.length_b   1.000
_cell.length_c   1.000
_cell.angle_alpha   90.00
_cell.angle_beta   90.00
_cell.angle_gamma   90.00
#
_symmetry.space_group_name_H-M   'P 1'
#
loop_
_entity.id
_entity.type
_entity.pdbx_description
1 polymer ?
#
loop_
_entity_poly.entity_id
_entity_poly.type
_entity_poly.pdbx_seq_one_letter_code
_entity_poly.pdbx_strand_id
1 'polypeptide(L)'
;MDEVIPRWEWRCFAPDFGETGQLLADEATVVVESDEVYLLSTARDSLVKLRAGLLDVKRLRQVDDDGLQQWAPTLKAPISLAPDEVDEVAASLGVLRVDVHKTRHRSTVDGCLAELTEVRVGDLVTRSIAVESEDPALVVALRDRLGLGGRPNTSYAGGLAALVGFGRQRYAVIDVGTNSVKLVVADLTESGGWGAAVVDRAEVTRLGEGLSAGGSIGPEPMRRTVDAIAEMAAEAGRLGAREVAVVGTAGLRAATNAGEVVEAVRQRGGVDLEVISGEDEARLAVRAATVGLPTTGSLVVFDTGGGSSQFTFARDGEVTEQFSVPIGAVRLTERFGLDGAVTTEVLARALAEVAAELDGLAGRERPDLLVGMGGALTNLAAVSHRLADYDPEVVHGTVLDRAEIDRQIELYRTSSAEQRRTVVGLQPARAEVILAGACIVRTVLDALGQDELRVSDRGLRHGVLASRFGTG
;
A
#
# COMPACT_ATOMS: atom_id res chain seq x y z
N MET A 1 -3.06 -45.84 22.55
CA MET A 1 -3.34 -44.63 21.77
C MET A 1 -2.31 -44.64 20.67
N ASP A 2 -2.71 -44.98 19.45
CA ASP A 2 -1.77 -45.10 18.32
C ASP A 2 -1.00 -43.78 18.16
N GLU A 3 0.29 -43.89 17.92
CA GLU A 3 1.17 -42.74 17.73
C GLU A 3 0.70 -41.98 16.48
N VAL A 4 0.18 -40.76 16.67
CA VAL A 4 -0.25 -39.92 15.56
C VAL A 4 1.00 -39.47 14.81
N ILE A 5 1.26 -40.06 13.65
CA ILE A 5 2.37 -39.65 12.78
C ILE A 5 2.02 -38.28 12.17
N PRO A 6 2.80 -37.23 12.48
CA PRO A 6 2.50 -35.88 12.00
C PRO A 6 2.91 -35.73 10.54
N ARG A 7 1.99 -35.25 9.69
CA ARG A 7 2.21 -35.04 8.26
C ARG A 7 2.57 -33.60 7.95
N TRP A 8 3.45 -33.42 6.98
CA TRP A 8 3.73 -32.13 6.35
C TRP A 8 2.60 -31.78 5.40
N GLU A 9 2.13 -30.54 5.48
CA GLU A 9 1.05 -30.00 4.68
C GLU A 9 1.53 -28.77 3.92
N TRP A 10 1.28 -28.78 2.62
CA TRP A 10 1.22 -27.59 1.79
C TRP A 10 -0.23 -27.34 1.38
N ARG A 11 -0.71 -26.11 1.53
CA ARG A 11 -2.06 -25.71 1.11
C ARG A 11 -2.04 -24.32 0.51
N CYS A 12 -2.85 -24.08 -0.51
CA CYS A 12 -3.12 -22.74 -1.02
C CYS A 12 -4.61 -22.54 -1.29
N PHE A 13 -5.02 -21.28 -1.46
CA PHE A 13 -6.40 -20.88 -1.71
C PHE A 13 -6.51 -20.06 -3.00
N ALA A 14 -7.62 -20.24 -3.72
CA ALA A 14 -7.98 -19.40 -4.86
C ALA A 14 -9.47 -19.55 -5.19
N PRO A 15 -10.09 -18.55 -5.84
CA PRO A 15 -11.45 -18.70 -6.37
C PRO A 15 -11.54 -19.85 -7.37
N ASP A 16 -10.49 -20.04 -8.16
CA ASP A 16 -10.35 -21.13 -9.12
C ASP A 16 -8.88 -21.56 -9.31
N PHE A 17 -8.69 -22.84 -9.64
CA PHE A 17 -7.40 -23.46 -9.95
C PHE A 17 -7.28 -23.89 -11.41
N GLY A 18 -8.27 -23.59 -12.26
CA GLY A 18 -8.25 -23.92 -13.68
C GLY A 18 -8.04 -25.42 -13.93
N GLU A 19 -7.16 -25.74 -14.88
CA GLU A 19 -6.86 -27.12 -15.29
C GLU A 19 -6.35 -27.99 -14.14
N THR A 20 -5.50 -27.46 -13.26
CA THR A 20 -4.99 -28.20 -12.09
C THR A 20 -6.12 -28.59 -11.14
N GLY A 21 -7.10 -27.69 -10.94
CA GLY A 21 -8.29 -27.98 -10.15
C GLY A 21 -9.15 -29.07 -10.80
N GLN A 22 -9.39 -28.97 -12.10
CA GLN A 22 -10.19 -29.95 -12.84
C GLN A 22 -9.55 -31.35 -12.79
N LEU A 23 -8.22 -31.43 -12.99
CA LEU A 23 -7.46 -32.68 -12.92
C LEU A 23 -7.66 -33.37 -11.55
N LEU A 24 -7.48 -32.64 -10.45
CA LEU A 24 -7.64 -33.20 -9.10
C LEU A 24 -9.09 -33.60 -8.79
N ALA A 25 -10.06 -32.91 -9.37
CA ALA A 25 -11.47 -33.27 -9.24
C ALA A 25 -11.80 -34.57 -9.98
N ASP A 26 -11.28 -34.74 -11.19
CA ASP A 26 -11.54 -35.91 -12.05
C ASP A 26 -10.80 -37.17 -11.55
N GLU A 27 -9.60 -37.01 -11.00
CA GLU A 27 -8.82 -38.11 -10.40
C GLU A 27 -9.25 -38.44 -8.96
N ALA A 28 -10.27 -37.75 -8.42
CA ALA A 28 -10.72 -37.95 -7.06
C ALA A 28 -11.31 -39.35 -6.85
N THR A 29 -10.68 -40.11 -5.96
CA THR A 29 -11.16 -41.43 -5.55
C THR A 29 -12.31 -41.36 -4.54
N VAL A 30 -12.39 -40.26 -3.78
CA VAL A 30 -13.41 -40.04 -2.75
C VAL A 30 -13.87 -38.59 -2.79
N VAL A 31 -15.19 -38.39 -2.75
CA VAL A 31 -15.81 -37.08 -2.54
C VAL A 31 -16.51 -37.08 -1.18
N VAL A 32 -16.20 -36.10 -0.34
CA VAL A 32 -16.77 -35.97 1.01
C VAL A 32 -17.35 -34.59 1.20
N GLU A 33 -18.62 -34.53 1.61
CA GLU A 33 -19.25 -33.30 2.07
C GLU A 33 -19.30 -33.23 3.60
N SER A 34 -19.20 -32.01 4.13
CA SER A 34 -19.33 -31.79 5.56
C SER A 34 -19.67 -30.35 5.88
N ASP A 35 -20.58 -30.17 6.83
CA ASP A 35 -20.74 -28.94 7.58
C ASP A 35 -19.84 -28.97 8.82
N GLU A 36 -19.05 -27.92 8.98
CA GLU A 36 -18.04 -27.78 10.02
C GLU A 36 -18.13 -26.38 10.62
N VAL A 37 -17.93 -26.26 11.93
CA VAL A 37 -17.81 -24.96 12.60
C VAL A 37 -16.36 -24.72 12.95
N TYR A 38 -15.81 -23.57 12.57
CA TYR A 38 -14.46 -23.16 12.91
C TYR A 38 -14.49 -22.02 13.92
N LEU A 39 -13.60 -22.06 14.91
CA LEU A 39 -13.35 -20.94 15.81
C LEU A 39 -12.00 -20.33 15.44
N LEU A 40 -12.03 -19.18 14.79
CA LEU A 40 -10.85 -18.50 14.28
C LEU A 40 -10.28 -17.56 15.33
N SER A 41 -8.98 -17.66 15.58
CA SER A 41 -8.20 -16.74 16.41
C SER A 41 -7.20 -15.98 15.54
N THR A 42 -6.81 -14.78 15.98
CA THR A 42 -5.77 -13.97 15.34
C THR A 42 -4.37 -14.58 15.49
N ALA A 43 -4.16 -15.48 16.47
CA ALA A 43 -2.86 -16.12 16.71
C ALA A 43 -2.43 -17.10 15.60
N ARG A 44 -3.37 -17.58 14.76
CA ARG A 44 -3.20 -18.45 13.56
C ARG A 44 -2.33 -19.72 13.69
N ASP A 45 -1.77 -19.99 14.87
CA ASP A 45 -0.97 -21.18 15.23
C ASP A 45 -1.82 -22.38 15.66
N SER A 46 -3.13 -22.18 15.72
CA SER A 46 -4.11 -23.12 16.24
C SER A 46 -5.31 -23.20 15.30
N LEU A 47 -5.77 -24.43 15.07
CA LEU A 47 -6.99 -24.72 14.31
C LEU A 47 -7.99 -25.38 15.24
N VAL A 48 -9.10 -24.69 15.52
CA VAL A 48 -10.20 -25.23 16.32
C VAL A 48 -11.39 -25.48 15.40
N LYS A 49 -11.85 -26.72 15.37
CA LYS A 49 -13.02 -27.13 14.59
C LYS A 49 -13.97 -27.98 15.43
N LEU A 50 -15.27 -27.75 15.25
CA LEU A 50 -16.33 -28.63 15.70
C LEU A 50 -16.97 -29.31 14.47
N ARG A 51 -17.14 -30.63 14.54
CA ARG A 51 -17.84 -31.40 13.51
C ARG A 51 -18.50 -32.63 14.13
N ALA A 52 -19.78 -32.84 13.85
CA ALA A 52 -20.54 -34.02 14.28
C ALA A 52 -20.38 -34.34 15.79
N GLY A 53 -20.51 -33.32 16.65
CA GLY A 53 -20.39 -33.45 18.11
C GLY A 53 -18.96 -33.67 18.62
N LEU A 54 -17.94 -33.44 17.78
CA LEU A 54 -16.54 -33.58 18.16
C LEU A 54 -15.81 -32.25 18.04
N LEU A 55 -15.08 -31.87 19.08
CA LEU A 55 -14.09 -30.80 19.10
C LEU A 55 -12.73 -31.38 18.68
N ASP A 56 -12.11 -30.77 17.67
CA ASP A 56 -10.76 -31.05 17.20
C ASP A 56 -9.93 -29.76 17.29
N VAL A 57 -8.85 -29.81 18.08
CA VAL A 57 -7.88 -28.73 18.21
C VAL A 57 -6.54 -29.24 17.71
N LYS A 58 -6.01 -28.58 16.68
CA LYS A 58 -4.66 -28.79 16.18
C LYS A 58 -3.79 -27.56 16.46
N ARG A 59 -2.51 -27.79 16.70
CA ARG A 59 -1.49 -26.73 16.77
C ARG A 59 -0.39 -26.95 15.75
N LEU A 60 0.11 -25.86 15.21
CA LEU A 60 1.30 -25.85 14.37
C LEU A 60 2.50 -26.23 15.24
N ARG A 61 3.24 -27.26 14.83
CA ARG A 61 4.45 -27.69 15.53
C ARG A 61 5.70 -27.02 15.00
N GLN A 62 5.83 -26.99 13.68
CA GLN A 62 6.99 -26.45 13.00
C GLN A 62 6.66 -26.12 11.54
N VAL A 63 7.52 -25.29 10.98
CA VAL A 63 7.58 -24.93 9.56
C VAL A 63 8.99 -25.23 9.08
N ASP A 64 9.15 -25.89 7.94
CA ASP A 64 10.47 -26.15 7.36
C ASP A 64 10.96 -25.02 6.45
N ASP A 65 12.15 -25.20 5.87
CA ASP A 65 12.80 -24.21 4.99
C ASP A 65 12.03 -23.98 3.67
N ASP A 66 11.21 -24.95 3.25
CA ASP A 66 10.32 -24.86 2.08
C ASP A 66 8.94 -24.26 2.43
N GLY A 67 8.75 -23.87 3.70
CA GLY A 67 7.51 -23.29 4.20
C GLY A 67 6.39 -24.31 4.45
N LEU A 68 6.67 -25.62 4.41
CA LEU A 68 5.70 -26.68 4.72
C LEU A 68 5.35 -26.65 6.20
N GLN A 69 4.09 -26.95 6.53
CA GLN A 69 3.59 -26.86 7.89
C GLN A 69 3.30 -28.24 8.46
N GLN A 70 3.71 -28.48 9.70
CA GLN A 70 3.38 -29.72 10.40
C GLN A 70 2.38 -29.45 11.53
N TRP A 71 1.14 -29.93 11.36
CA TRP A 71 0.06 -29.74 12.33
C TRP A 71 -0.16 -30.99 13.18
N ALA A 72 -0.25 -30.82 14.51
CA ALA A 72 -0.50 -31.92 15.42
C ALA A 72 -1.82 -31.74 16.18
N PRO A 73 -2.64 -32.80 16.30
CA PRO A 73 -3.81 -32.76 17.16
C PRO A 73 -3.35 -32.66 18.62
N THR A 74 -3.84 -31.65 19.34
CA THR A 74 -3.59 -31.45 20.77
C THR A 74 -4.80 -31.78 21.63
N LEU A 75 -6.01 -31.74 21.05
CA LEU A 75 -7.23 -32.16 21.72
C LEU A 75 -8.20 -32.73 20.69
N LYS A 76 -8.78 -33.89 20.99
CA LYS A 76 -9.87 -34.48 20.23
C LYS A 76 -10.86 -35.09 21.20
N ALA A 77 -11.98 -34.42 21.41
CA ALA A 77 -12.92 -34.77 22.47
C ALA A 77 -14.37 -34.56 22.02
N PRO A 78 -15.32 -35.38 22.49
CA PRO A 78 -16.74 -35.08 22.34
C PRO A 78 -17.07 -33.71 22.94
N ILE A 79 -17.97 -32.97 22.31
CA ILE A 79 -18.47 -31.69 22.80
C ILE A 79 -20.00 -31.67 22.67
N SER A 80 -20.65 -31.19 23.73
CA SER A 80 -22.12 -31.12 23.84
C SER A 80 -22.56 -29.68 24.02
N LEU A 81 -22.12 -28.78 23.13
CA LEU A 81 -22.60 -27.41 23.07
C LEU A 81 -23.63 -27.26 21.95
N ALA A 82 -24.75 -26.64 22.26
CA ALA A 82 -25.70 -26.14 21.27
C ALA A 82 -25.06 -24.99 20.46
N PRO A 83 -25.55 -24.70 19.24
CA PRO A 83 -25.02 -23.61 18.42
C PRO A 83 -24.93 -22.26 19.15
N ASP A 84 -25.98 -21.87 19.86
CA ASP A 84 -26.01 -20.57 20.58
C ASP A 84 -24.97 -20.51 21.72
N GLU A 85 -24.66 -21.65 22.34
CA GLU A 85 -23.63 -21.74 23.38
C GLU A 85 -22.21 -21.63 22.77
N VAL A 86 -22.01 -22.15 21.56
CA VAL A 86 -20.76 -21.97 20.81
C VAL A 86 -20.55 -20.48 20.47
N ASP A 87 -21.63 -19.76 20.15
CA ASP A 87 -21.58 -18.31 19.90
C ASP A 87 -21.16 -17.54 21.16
N GLU A 88 -21.76 -17.87 22.31
CA GLU A 88 -21.44 -17.24 23.59
C GLU A 88 -19.97 -17.49 24.00
N VAL A 89 -19.48 -18.73 23.80
CA VAL A 89 -18.08 -19.07 24.04
C VAL A 89 -17.16 -18.31 23.09
N ALA A 90 -17.50 -18.25 21.79
CA ALA A 90 -16.69 -17.56 20.79
C ALA A 90 -16.56 -16.06 21.13
N ALA A 91 -17.69 -15.42 21.45
CA ALA A 91 -17.73 -14.02 21.87
C ALA A 91 -16.90 -13.78 23.14
N SER A 92 -17.02 -14.66 24.15
CA SER A 92 -16.30 -14.56 25.42
C SER A 92 -14.78 -14.71 25.26
N LEU A 93 -14.34 -15.49 24.27
CA LEU A 93 -12.92 -15.72 23.98
C LEU A 93 -12.36 -14.75 22.93
N GLY A 94 -13.18 -13.88 22.33
CA GLY A 94 -12.76 -12.97 21.26
C GLY A 94 -12.33 -13.69 19.98
N VAL A 95 -12.90 -14.87 19.72
CA VAL A 95 -12.67 -15.65 18.49
C VAL A 95 -13.88 -15.54 17.57
N LEU A 96 -13.67 -15.63 16.26
CA LEU A 96 -14.76 -15.62 15.29
C LEU A 96 -15.25 -17.04 15.02
N ARG A 97 -16.54 -17.29 15.26
CA ARG A 97 -17.20 -18.48 14.75
C ARG A 97 -17.47 -18.34 13.26
N VAL A 98 -17.14 -19.36 12.49
CA VAL A 98 -17.43 -19.45 11.06
C VAL A 98 -18.05 -20.81 10.76
N ASP A 99 -19.28 -20.82 10.25
CA ASP A 99 -19.91 -22.01 9.71
C ASP A 99 -19.43 -22.22 8.27
N VAL A 100 -18.93 -23.42 7.99
CA VAL A 100 -18.24 -23.75 6.74
C VAL A 100 -18.82 -25.02 6.16
N HIS A 101 -19.33 -24.93 4.94
CA HIS A 101 -19.65 -26.09 4.13
C HIS A 101 -18.47 -26.44 3.23
N LYS A 102 -18.07 -27.72 3.19
CA LYS A 102 -16.92 -28.19 2.42
C LYS A 102 -17.30 -29.36 1.53
N THR A 103 -16.92 -29.29 0.26
CA THR A 103 -16.92 -30.42 -0.67
C THR A 103 -15.47 -30.77 -1.01
N ARG A 104 -15.02 -31.96 -0.58
CA ARG A 104 -13.61 -32.39 -0.66
C ARG A 104 -13.44 -33.54 -1.64
N HIS A 105 -12.67 -33.31 -2.69
CA HIS A 105 -12.21 -34.27 -3.68
C HIS A 105 -10.82 -34.76 -3.27
N ARG A 106 -10.69 -36.06 -2.98
CA ARG A 106 -9.46 -36.65 -2.43
C ARG A 106 -8.93 -37.77 -3.30
N SER A 107 -7.63 -37.76 -3.50
CA SER A 107 -6.88 -38.83 -4.17
C SER A 107 -5.54 -39.05 -3.49
N THR A 108 -4.95 -40.23 -3.72
CA THR A 108 -3.54 -40.47 -3.38
C THR A 108 -2.74 -40.37 -4.65
N VAL A 109 -1.76 -39.47 -4.69
CA VAL A 109 -0.94 -39.19 -5.86
C VAL A 109 0.51 -39.23 -5.41
N ASP A 110 1.30 -40.16 -5.96
CA ASP A 110 2.73 -40.34 -5.67
C ASP A 110 3.10 -40.39 -4.18
N GLY A 111 2.28 -41.06 -3.39
CA GLY A 111 2.49 -41.19 -1.94
C GLY A 111 2.01 -40.00 -1.11
N CYS A 112 1.50 -38.94 -1.75
CA CYS A 112 0.85 -37.82 -1.09
C CYS A 112 -0.67 -37.97 -1.10
N LEU A 113 -1.33 -37.51 -0.04
CA LEU A 113 -2.76 -37.19 -0.07
C LEU A 113 -2.93 -35.83 -0.76
N ALA A 114 -3.58 -35.83 -1.92
CA ALA A 114 -4.00 -34.61 -2.59
C ALA A 114 -5.49 -34.35 -2.31
N GLU A 115 -5.83 -33.13 -1.93
CA GLU A 115 -7.20 -32.71 -1.63
C GLU A 115 -7.52 -31.40 -2.34
N LEU A 116 -8.47 -31.42 -3.28
CA LEU A 116 -9.16 -30.22 -3.74
C LEU A 116 -10.42 -30.03 -2.89
N THR A 117 -10.57 -28.86 -2.30
CA THR A 117 -11.73 -28.52 -1.48
C THR A 117 -12.42 -27.30 -2.03
N GLU A 118 -13.72 -27.38 -2.29
CA GLU A 118 -14.57 -26.20 -2.37
C GLU A 118 -15.05 -25.83 -0.97
N VAL A 119 -14.91 -24.55 -0.61
CA VAL A 119 -15.20 -24.00 0.71
C VAL A 119 -16.27 -22.93 0.54
N ARG A 120 -17.40 -23.07 1.23
CA ARG A 120 -18.47 -22.06 1.25
C ARG A 120 -18.73 -21.56 2.66
N VAL A 121 -18.86 -20.24 2.79
CA VAL A 121 -19.20 -19.52 4.04
C VAL A 121 -20.25 -18.47 3.71
N GLY A 122 -21.52 -18.77 3.99
CA GLY A 122 -22.63 -17.96 3.49
C GLY A 122 -22.58 -17.87 1.96
N ASP A 123 -22.55 -16.64 1.43
CA ASP A 123 -22.43 -16.38 -0.02
C ASP A 123 -20.97 -16.38 -0.53
N LEU A 124 -19.98 -16.49 0.36
CA LEU A 124 -18.56 -16.48 0.00
C LEU A 124 -18.13 -17.89 -0.43
N VAL A 125 -17.45 -17.98 -1.57
CA VAL A 125 -16.94 -19.25 -2.12
C VAL A 125 -15.47 -19.11 -2.45
N THR A 126 -14.67 -20.12 -2.09
CA THR A 126 -13.28 -20.27 -2.50
C THR A 126 -12.94 -21.75 -2.68
N ARG A 127 -11.78 -22.03 -3.25
CA ARG A 127 -11.22 -23.37 -3.34
C ARG A 127 -9.89 -23.42 -2.63
N SER A 128 -9.53 -24.60 -2.11
CA SER A 128 -8.18 -24.87 -1.63
C SER A 128 -7.65 -26.18 -2.21
N ILE A 129 -6.38 -26.20 -2.59
CA ILE A 129 -5.64 -27.44 -2.85
C ILE A 129 -4.71 -27.67 -1.67
N ALA A 130 -4.69 -28.90 -1.16
CA ALA A 130 -3.73 -29.34 -0.17
C ALA A 130 -3.02 -30.62 -0.59
N VAL A 131 -1.74 -30.70 -0.24
CA VAL A 131 -0.88 -31.86 -0.44
C VAL A 131 -0.28 -32.22 0.92
N GLU A 132 -0.51 -33.46 1.36
CA GLU A 132 -0.06 -33.95 2.65
C GLU A 132 0.75 -35.24 2.52
N SER A 133 1.89 -35.33 3.20
CA SER A 133 2.70 -36.56 3.29
C SER A 133 3.51 -36.60 4.58
N GLU A 134 3.94 -37.78 4.99
CA GLU A 134 4.92 -37.95 6.07
C GLU A 134 6.33 -37.54 5.60
N ASP A 135 6.58 -37.61 4.30
CA ASP A 135 7.82 -37.16 3.66
C ASP A 135 7.63 -35.76 3.02
N PRO A 136 8.29 -34.71 3.53
CA PRO A 136 8.17 -33.35 3.00
C PRO A 136 8.66 -33.25 1.55
N ALA A 137 9.63 -34.08 1.13
CA ALA A 137 10.16 -34.04 -0.23
C ALA A 137 9.10 -34.45 -1.27
N LEU A 138 8.20 -35.38 -0.90
CA LEU A 138 7.08 -35.76 -1.76
C LEU A 138 6.04 -34.63 -1.89
N VAL A 139 5.84 -33.84 -0.83
CA VAL A 139 4.94 -32.68 -0.84
C VAL A 139 5.46 -31.62 -1.81
N VAL A 140 6.75 -31.26 -1.70
CA VAL A 140 7.42 -30.31 -2.60
C VAL A 140 7.34 -30.79 -4.05
N ALA A 141 7.72 -32.04 -4.31
CA ALA A 141 7.73 -32.60 -5.65
C ALA A 141 6.34 -32.59 -6.32
N LEU A 142 5.29 -32.96 -5.58
CA LEU A 142 3.94 -32.94 -6.12
C LEU A 142 3.41 -31.52 -6.32
N ARG A 143 3.64 -30.61 -5.36
CA ARG A 143 3.29 -29.18 -5.48
C ARG A 143 3.87 -28.57 -6.76
N ASP A 144 5.16 -28.81 -7.01
CA ASP A 144 5.86 -28.24 -8.16
C ASP A 144 5.38 -28.85 -9.46
N ARG A 145 5.11 -30.17 -9.48
CA ARG A 145 4.54 -30.84 -10.65
C ARG A 145 3.14 -30.34 -10.99
N LEU A 146 2.34 -29.95 -9.99
CA LEU A 146 1.02 -29.33 -10.19
C LEU A 146 1.11 -27.86 -10.68
N GLY A 147 2.32 -27.31 -10.83
CA GLY A 147 2.56 -25.94 -11.25
C GLY A 147 2.27 -24.91 -10.15
N LEU A 148 2.30 -25.33 -8.87
CA LEU A 148 1.88 -24.49 -7.75
C LEU A 148 3.03 -23.98 -6.87
N GLY A 149 4.29 -24.23 -7.23
CA GLY A 149 5.46 -23.87 -6.41
C GLY A 149 5.60 -22.37 -6.10
N GLY A 150 5.09 -21.48 -6.95
CA GLY A 150 5.11 -20.03 -6.70
C GLY A 150 4.02 -19.52 -5.75
N ARG A 151 3.13 -20.39 -5.27
CA ARG A 151 2.02 -20.00 -4.38
C ARG A 151 2.42 -20.15 -2.91
N PRO A 152 2.04 -19.20 -2.05
CA PRO A 152 2.34 -19.28 -0.62
C PRO A 152 1.62 -20.48 0.02
N ASN A 153 2.27 -21.08 1.02
CA ASN A 153 1.63 -22.06 1.88
C ASN A 153 0.76 -21.34 2.94
N THR A 154 -0.54 -21.59 2.92
CA THR A 154 -1.53 -20.95 3.77
C THR A 154 -2.27 -22.00 4.59
N SER A 155 -2.23 -21.86 5.92
CA SER A 155 -2.98 -22.75 6.81
C SER A 155 -4.48 -22.67 6.55
N TYR A 156 -5.23 -23.74 6.88
CA TYR A 156 -6.67 -23.73 6.65
C TYR A 156 -7.39 -22.62 7.44
N ALA A 157 -6.98 -22.36 8.69
CA ALA A 157 -7.48 -21.24 9.48
C ALA A 157 -7.15 -19.89 8.85
N GLY A 158 -5.93 -19.71 8.34
CA GLY A 158 -5.50 -18.49 7.66
C GLY A 158 -6.30 -18.22 6.38
N GLY A 159 -6.56 -19.25 5.58
CA GLY A 159 -7.38 -19.15 4.38
C GLY A 159 -8.84 -18.81 4.68
N LEU A 160 -9.44 -19.44 5.70
CA LEU A 160 -10.78 -19.07 6.16
C LEU A 160 -10.83 -17.64 6.69
N ALA A 161 -9.87 -17.25 7.52
CA ALA A 161 -9.79 -15.90 8.06
C ALA A 161 -9.65 -14.87 6.93
N ALA A 162 -8.86 -15.16 5.90
CA ALA A 162 -8.75 -14.30 4.72
C ALA A 162 -10.07 -14.21 3.94
N LEU A 163 -10.77 -15.34 3.74
CA LEU A 163 -12.06 -15.40 3.06
C LEU A 163 -13.10 -14.51 3.75
N VAL A 164 -13.21 -14.58 5.07
CA VAL A 164 -14.20 -13.83 5.86
C VAL A 164 -13.68 -12.48 6.35
N GLY A 165 -12.46 -12.08 5.97
CA GLY A 165 -11.83 -10.83 6.38
C GLY A 165 -11.40 -10.76 7.86
N PHE A 166 -11.38 -11.88 8.58
CA PHE A 166 -11.03 -11.92 10.00
C PHE A 166 -9.53 -11.75 10.26
N GLY A 167 -9.20 -10.89 11.22
CA GLY A 167 -7.82 -10.58 11.60
C GLY A 167 -7.08 -9.68 10.60
N ARG A 168 -7.75 -9.14 9.57
CA ARG A 168 -7.14 -8.10 8.71
C ARG A 168 -6.93 -6.84 9.54
N GLN A 169 -5.68 -6.44 9.69
CA GLN A 169 -5.32 -5.17 10.31
C GLN A 169 -5.34 -4.09 9.23
N ARG A 170 -6.54 -3.66 8.84
CA ARG A 170 -6.72 -2.61 7.84
C ARG A 170 -6.72 -1.25 8.49
N TYR A 171 -5.96 -0.33 7.92
CA TYR A 171 -5.88 1.04 8.40
C TYR A 171 -6.03 2.02 7.25
N ALA A 172 -6.44 3.24 7.60
CA ALA A 172 -6.56 4.32 6.63
C ALA A 172 -5.87 5.59 7.12
N VAL A 173 -5.35 6.35 6.16
CA VAL A 173 -4.85 7.70 6.39
C VAL A 173 -5.48 8.66 5.41
N ILE A 174 -5.97 9.77 5.92
CA ILE A 174 -6.45 10.92 5.16
C ILE A 174 -5.45 12.07 5.37
N ASP A 175 -4.79 12.49 4.29
CA ASP A 175 -3.84 13.60 4.25
C ASP A 175 -4.53 14.84 3.65
N VAL A 176 -4.73 15.87 4.49
CA VAL A 176 -5.41 17.13 4.16
C VAL A 176 -4.35 18.18 3.83
N GLY A 177 -4.05 18.29 2.54
CA GLY A 177 -3.15 19.28 1.98
C GLY A 177 -3.84 20.62 1.67
N THR A 178 -3.03 21.62 1.35
CA THR A 178 -3.51 22.95 0.93
C THR A 178 -4.32 22.90 -0.38
N ASN A 179 -3.98 21.97 -1.29
CA ASN A 179 -4.62 21.87 -2.61
C ASN A 179 -5.58 20.67 -2.73
N SER A 180 -5.29 19.56 -2.04
CA SER A 180 -5.98 18.29 -2.22
C SER A 180 -6.04 17.51 -0.93
N VAL A 181 -7.07 16.67 -0.79
CA VAL A 181 -7.18 15.64 0.24
C VAL A 181 -6.85 14.29 -0.39
N LYS A 182 -6.08 13.45 0.29
CA LYS A 182 -5.69 12.12 -0.20
C LYS A 182 -6.09 11.05 0.79
N LEU A 183 -6.58 9.91 0.31
CA LEU A 183 -6.91 8.72 1.08
C LEU A 183 -6.00 7.58 0.66
N VAL A 184 -5.38 6.91 1.63
CA VAL A 184 -4.81 5.58 1.46
C VAL A 184 -5.47 4.61 2.44
N VAL A 185 -5.83 3.43 1.96
CA VAL A 185 -6.31 2.30 2.78
C VAL A 185 -5.42 1.11 2.49
N ALA A 186 -4.80 0.54 3.52
CA ALA A 186 -3.87 -0.58 3.35
C ALA A 186 -4.03 -1.61 4.48
N ASP A 187 -3.70 -2.86 4.16
CA ASP A 187 -3.63 -3.94 5.13
C ASP A 187 -2.20 -4.04 5.69
N LEU A 188 -2.06 -4.06 7.02
CA LEU A 188 -0.81 -4.46 7.67
C LEU A 188 -0.67 -5.99 7.52
N THR A 189 0.44 -6.40 6.93
CA THR A 189 0.79 -7.79 6.67
C THR A 189 1.28 -8.48 7.93
N GLU A 190 1.26 -9.82 7.92
CA GLU A 190 1.75 -10.64 9.05
C GLU A 190 3.25 -10.40 9.34
N SER A 191 4.04 -10.03 8.33
CA SER A 191 5.46 -9.69 8.49
C SER A 191 5.70 -8.28 9.05
N GLY A 192 4.66 -7.55 9.45
CA GLY A 192 4.75 -6.18 9.97
C GLY A 192 4.91 -5.11 8.88
N GLY A 193 4.95 -5.49 7.60
CA GLY A 193 4.98 -4.57 6.46
C GLY A 193 3.58 -4.18 5.98
N TRP A 194 3.50 -3.29 5.00
CA TRP A 194 2.24 -2.89 4.37
C TRP A 194 2.01 -3.63 3.06
N GLY A 195 0.81 -4.20 2.88
CA GLY A 195 0.39 -4.76 1.60
C GLY A 195 0.12 -3.67 0.57
N ALA A 196 -0.19 -4.08 -0.66
CA ALA A 196 -0.66 -3.16 -1.69
C ALA A 196 -1.87 -2.35 -1.19
N ALA A 197 -1.92 -1.06 -1.56
CA ALA A 197 -3.03 -0.20 -1.19
C ALA A 197 -4.34 -0.78 -1.76
N VAL A 198 -5.34 -0.94 -0.89
CA VAL A 198 -6.72 -1.30 -1.24
C VAL A 198 -7.37 -0.13 -1.98
N VAL A 199 -7.07 1.08 -1.52
CA VAL A 199 -7.44 2.35 -2.16
C VAL A 199 -6.27 3.30 -1.99
N ASP A 200 -5.90 3.99 -3.06
CA ASP A 200 -5.05 5.18 -3.02
C ASP A 200 -5.60 6.22 -4.01
N ARG A 201 -6.23 7.28 -3.48
CA ARG A 201 -6.86 8.31 -4.31
C ARG A 201 -6.68 9.70 -3.75
N ALA A 202 -6.79 10.70 -4.63
CA ALA A 202 -6.71 12.11 -4.29
C ALA A 202 -7.92 12.87 -4.84
N GLU A 203 -8.36 13.87 -4.09
CA GLU A 203 -9.43 14.78 -4.47
C GLU A 203 -8.98 16.23 -4.32
N VAL A 204 -9.22 17.07 -5.33
CA VAL A 204 -8.78 18.46 -5.34
C VAL A 204 -9.84 19.35 -4.69
N THR A 205 -9.62 19.73 -3.44
CA THR A 205 -10.56 20.56 -2.66
C THR A 205 -10.16 22.04 -2.59
N ARG A 206 -8.87 22.34 -2.86
CA ARG A 206 -8.28 23.69 -2.80
C ARG A 206 -8.53 24.41 -1.47
N LEU A 207 -8.27 23.74 -0.34
CA LEU A 207 -8.48 24.31 1.00
C LEU A 207 -7.80 25.67 1.21
N GLY A 208 -6.59 25.87 0.66
CA GLY A 208 -5.83 27.11 0.79
C GLY A 208 -6.24 28.24 -0.18
N GLU A 209 -7.30 28.05 -0.95
CA GLU A 209 -7.85 29.10 -1.83
C GLU A 209 -8.20 30.35 -1.00
N GLY A 210 -7.58 31.48 -1.32
CA GLY A 210 -7.78 32.76 -0.62
C GLY A 210 -7.02 32.91 0.71
N LEU A 211 -6.33 31.87 1.18
CA LEU A 211 -5.67 31.86 2.49
C LEU A 211 -4.57 32.93 2.61
N SER A 212 -3.74 33.12 1.58
CA SER A 212 -2.67 34.12 1.61
C SER A 212 -3.17 35.57 1.70
N ALA A 213 -4.38 35.85 1.22
CA ALA A 213 -4.96 37.18 1.22
C ALA A 213 -5.81 37.45 2.47
N GLY A 214 -6.52 36.42 2.98
CA GLY A 214 -7.48 36.55 4.07
C GLY A 214 -7.00 36.04 5.43
N GLY A 215 -5.92 35.26 5.49
CA GLY A 215 -5.44 34.61 6.72
C GLY A 215 -6.40 33.55 7.29
N SER A 216 -7.52 33.29 6.63
CA SER A 216 -8.54 32.32 7.02
C SER A 216 -9.01 31.50 5.83
N ILE A 217 -9.54 30.32 6.11
CA ILE A 217 -10.11 29.42 5.11
C ILE A 217 -11.54 29.88 4.81
N GLY A 218 -11.83 30.11 3.53
CA GLY A 218 -13.15 30.51 3.07
C GLY A 218 -14.22 29.43 3.29
N PRO A 219 -15.50 29.80 3.39
CA PRO A 219 -16.59 28.87 3.69
C PRO A 219 -16.74 27.78 2.62
N GLU A 220 -16.52 28.12 1.35
CA GLU A 220 -16.66 27.18 0.24
C GLU A 220 -15.51 26.14 0.21
N PRO A 221 -14.20 26.53 0.25
CA PRO A 221 -13.10 25.58 0.43
C PRO A 221 -13.23 24.68 1.67
N MET A 222 -13.71 25.25 2.78
CA MET A 222 -13.98 24.50 4.01
C MET A 222 -15.02 23.42 3.77
N ARG A 223 -16.20 23.78 3.23
CA ARG A 223 -17.28 22.82 2.95
C ARG A 223 -16.80 21.67 2.07
N ARG A 224 -16.18 21.97 0.92
CA ARG A 224 -15.67 20.95 -0.01
C ARG A 224 -14.69 19.99 0.67
N THR A 225 -13.79 20.53 1.50
CA THR A 225 -12.78 19.72 2.19
C THR A 225 -13.39 18.84 3.27
N VAL A 226 -14.33 19.38 4.06
CA VAL A 226 -15.04 18.62 5.10
C VAL A 226 -15.87 17.49 4.49
N ASP A 227 -16.57 17.76 3.39
CA ASP A 227 -17.34 16.73 2.67
C ASP A 227 -16.42 15.63 2.12
N ALA A 228 -15.30 15.98 1.47
CA ALA A 228 -14.32 15.02 0.96
C ALA A 228 -13.74 14.12 2.08
N ILE A 229 -13.38 14.71 3.23
CA ILE A 229 -12.88 13.94 4.39
C ILE A 229 -13.95 12.99 4.91
N ALA A 230 -15.20 13.44 5.05
CA ALA A 230 -16.29 12.61 5.53
C ALA A 230 -16.59 11.43 4.59
N GLU A 231 -16.56 11.66 3.27
CA GLU A 231 -16.72 10.61 2.27
C GLU A 231 -15.57 9.59 2.30
N MET A 232 -14.33 10.07 2.39
CA MET A 232 -13.14 9.21 2.51
C MET A 232 -13.14 8.39 3.81
N ALA A 233 -13.55 8.97 4.93
CA ALA A 233 -13.68 8.27 6.21
C ALA A 233 -14.77 7.18 6.14
N ALA A 234 -15.93 7.49 5.56
CA ALA A 234 -17.00 6.51 5.34
C ALA A 234 -16.57 5.38 4.39
N GLU A 235 -15.80 5.70 3.34
CA GLU A 235 -15.20 4.71 2.44
C GLU A 235 -14.25 3.77 3.18
N ALA A 236 -13.32 4.31 3.98
CA ALA A 236 -12.42 3.52 4.81
C ALA A 236 -13.20 2.60 5.77
N GLY A 237 -14.26 3.11 6.41
CA GLY A 237 -15.14 2.33 7.27
C GLY A 237 -15.83 1.18 6.54
N ARG A 238 -16.38 1.41 5.34
CA ARG A 238 -16.98 0.35 4.50
C ARG A 238 -15.97 -0.71 4.07
N LEU A 239 -14.71 -0.31 3.88
CA LEU A 239 -13.61 -1.22 3.59
C LEU A 239 -13.15 -2.00 4.83
N GLY A 240 -13.67 -1.71 6.02
CA GLY A 240 -13.31 -2.39 7.25
C GLY A 240 -12.01 -1.88 7.88
N ALA A 241 -11.63 -0.61 7.63
CA ALA A 241 -10.52 0.00 8.35
C ALA A 241 -10.82 0.02 9.86
N ARG A 242 -9.89 -0.52 10.65
CA ARG A 242 -9.95 -0.55 12.11
C ARG A 242 -9.81 0.85 12.71
N GLU A 243 -8.95 1.65 12.09
CA GLU A 243 -8.69 3.02 12.50
C GLU A 243 -8.40 3.90 11.27
N VAL A 244 -8.82 5.16 11.35
CA VAL A 244 -8.61 6.18 10.31
C VAL A 244 -7.88 7.35 10.96
N ALA A 245 -6.64 7.60 10.55
CA ALA A 245 -5.92 8.80 10.96
C ALA A 245 -6.14 9.92 9.95
N VAL A 246 -6.56 11.10 10.40
CA VAL A 246 -6.73 12.29 9.55
C VAL A 246 -5.71 13.34 9.97
N VAL A 247 -4.83 13.73 9.05
CA VAL A 247 -3.77 14.71 9.30
C VAL A 247 -3.90 15.92 8.39
N GLY A 248 -3.65 17.11 8.94
CA GLY A 248 -3.66 18.38 8.24
C GLY A 248 -2.30 19.07 8.23
N THR A 249 -1.93 19.66 7.11
CA THR A 249 -0.58 20.20 6.87
C THR A 249 -0.56 21.75 6.83
N ALA A 250 0.36 22.33 6.05
CA ALA A 250 0.68 23.76 6.00
C ALA A 250 -0.54 24.68 5.85
N GLY A 251 -1.53 24.33 5.02
CA GLY A 251 -2.73 25.15 4.82
C GLY A 251 -3.54 25.32 6.11
N LEU A 252 -3.67 24.27 6.91
CA LEU A 252 -4.36 24.34 8.20
C LEU A 252 -3.51 25.02 9.26
N ARG A 253 -2.19 24.79 9.29
CA ARG A 253 -1.28 25.51 10.21
C ARG A 253 -1.32 27.02 10.02
N ALA A 254 -1.43 27.49 8.78
CA ALA A 254 -1.42 28.92 8.46
C ALA A 254 -2.78 29.61 8.68
N ALA A 255 -3.88 28.86 8.81
CA ALA A 255 -5.22 29.40 8.92
C ALA A 255 -5.57 29.81 10.36
N THR A 256 -5.99 31.06 10.54
CA THR A 256 -6.45 31.58 11.84
C THR A 256 -7.71 30.87 12.36
N ASN A 257 -8.52 30.29 11.47
CA ASN A 257 -9.75 29.55 11.79
C ASN A 257 -9.62 28.03 11.60
N ALA A 258 -8.42 27.46 11.68
CA ALA A 258 -8.22 26.01 11.56
C ALA A 258 -9.08 25.19 12.53
N GLY A 259 -9.32 25.71 13.74
CA GLY A 259 -10.20 25.07 14.74
C GLY A 259 -11.65 24.89 14.26
N GLU A 260 -12.16 25.78 13.40
CA GLU A 260 -13.49 25.63 12.80
C GLU A 260 -13.53 24.44 11.83
N VAL A 261 -12.45 24.24 11.05
CA VAL A 261 -12.33 23.09 10.15
C VAL A 261 -12.28 21.79 10.95
N VAL A 262 -11.46 21.75 12.01
CA VAL A 262 -11.33 20.57 12.89
C VAL A 262 -12.68 20.18 13.49
N GLU A 263 -13.42 21.16 14.02
CA GLU A 263 -14.74 20.90 14.60
C GLU A 263 -15.76 20.48 13.54
N ALA A 264 -15.75 21.09 12.36
CA ALA A 264 -16.62 20.70 11.25
C ALA A 264 -16.35 19.26 10.77
N VAL A 265 -15.08 18.85 10.68
CA VAL A 265 -14.70 17.46 10.35
C VAL A 265 -15.21 16.49 11.41
N ARG A 266 -15.05 16.83 12.70
CA ARG A 266 -15.56 16.00 13.82
C ARG A 266 -17.08 15.84 13.75
N GLN A 267 -17.82 16.92 13.54
CA GLN A 267 -19.28 16.92 13.47
C GLN A 267 -19.82 16.17 12.24
N ARG A 268 -19.18 16.33 11.08
CA ARG A 268 -19.67 15.78 9.81
C ARG A 268 -19.20 14.35 9.56
N GLY A 269 -17.91 14.08 9.81
CA GLY A 269 -17.23 12.84 9.48
C GLY A 269 -17.04 11.88 10.66
N GLY A 270 -17.24 12.35 11.90
CA GLY A 270 -17.04 11.51 13.10
C GLY A 270 -15.59 11.08 13.32
N VAL A 271 -14.64 11.82 12.74
CA VAL A 271 -13.19 11.57 12.82
C VAL A 271 -12.46 12.81 13.33
N ASP A 272 -11.35 12.62 14.01
CA ASP A 272 -10.53 13.72 14.53
C ASP A 272 -9.46 14.12 13.51
N LEU A 273 -9.42 15.41 13.17
CA LEU A 273 -8.41 16.02 12.32
C LEU A 273 -7.27 16.57 13.18
N GLU A 274 -6.07 16.00 13.02
CA GLU A 274 -4.87 16.48 13.67
C GLU A 274 -4.05 17.39 12.76
N VAL A 275 -3.81 18.63 13.18
CA VAL A 275 -2.91 19.54 12.45
C VAL A 275 -1.47 19.29 12.90
N ILE A 276 -0.69 18.61 12.07
CA ILE A 276 0.69 18.22 12.39
C ILE A 276 1.65 19.40 12.24
N SER A 277 2.74 19.40 13.01
CA SER A 277 3.80 20.41 12.87
C SER A 277 4.55 20.26 11.53
N GLY A 278 5.26 21.31 11.11
CA GLY A 278 6.12 21.21 9.91
C GLY A 278 7.24 20.18 10.09
N GLU A 279 7.80 20.10 11.30
CA GLU A 279 8.84 19.12 11.66
C GLU A 279 8.31 17.69 11.59
N ASP A 280 7.10 17.43 12.10
CA ASP A 280 6.47 16.11 12.00
C ASP A 280 6.18 15.74 10.55
N GLU A 281 5.67 16.69 9.76
CA GLU A 281 5.44 16.49 8.32
C GLU A 281 6.74 16.11 7.60
N ALA A 282 7.84 16.82 7.89
CA ALA A 282 9.17 16.53 7.35
C ALA A 282 9.65 15.11 7.71
N ARG A 283 9.56 14.76 8.99
CA ARG A 283 9.98 13.45 9.52
C ARG A 283 9.18 12.31 8.90
N LEU A 284 7.86 12.47 8.80
CA LEU A 284 6.97 11.49 8.18
C LEU A 284 7.22 11.36 6.69
N ALA A 285 7.49 12.46 5.99
CA ALA A 285 7.86 12.44 4.58
C ALA A 285 9.19 11.70 4.34
N VAL A 286 10.22 11.93 5.15
CA VAL A 286 11.49 11.19 5.08
C VAL A 286 11.26 9.70 5.35
N ARG A 287 10.49 9.36 6.40
CA ARG A 287 10.15 7.97 6.71
C ARG A 287 9.43 7.29 5.55
N ALA A 288 8.51 7.97 4.88
CA ALA A 288 7.80 7.46 3.71
C ALA A 288 8.75 7.26 2.52
N ALA A 289 9.57 8.27 2.23
CA ALA A 289 10.45 8.32 1.08
C ALA A 289 11.54 7.24 1.11
N THR A 290 11.91 6.80 2.32
CA THR A 290 13.01 5.86 2.56
C THR A 290 12.56 4.43 2.83
N VAL A 291 11.26 4.12 2.70
CA VAL A 291 10.78 2.73 2.83
C VAL A 291 11.51 1.84 1.82
N GLY A 292 12.25 0.85 2.30
CA GLY A 292 13.03 -0.06 1.47
C GLY A 292 14.31 0.54 0.88
N LEU A 293 14.72 1.75 1.30
CA LEU A 293 15.95 2.41 0.88
C LEU A 293 16.93 2.55 2.06
N PRO A 294 18.26 2.70 1.79
CA PRO A 294 19.23 2.99 2.84
C PRO A 294 18.94 4.32 3.55
N THR A 295 18.98 4.33 4.87
CA THR A 295 18.77 5.52 5.71
C THR A 295 20.04 6.03 6.39
N THR A 296 21.16 5.32 6.25
CA THR A 296 22.47 5.71 6.79
C THR A 296 23.15 6.77 5.92
N GLY A 297 23.84 7.72 6.54
CA GLY A 297 24.51 8.80 5.85
C GLY A 297 23.61 10.01 5.60
N SER A 298 24.05 10.89 4.71
CA SER A 298 23.36 12.12 4.35
C SER A 298 22.31 11.89 3.26
N LEU A 299 21.10 12.41 3.49
CA LEU A 299 19.94 12.24 2.64
C LEU A 299 19.31 13.60 2.35
N VAL A 300 18.89 13.80 1.11
CA VAL A 300 17.97 14.87 0.74
C VAL A 300 16.72 14.25 0.13
N VAL A 301 15.56 14.58 0.69
CA VAL A 301 14.26 14.27 0.12
C VAL A 301 13.66 15.57 -0.41
N PHE A 302 13.20 15.58 -1.66
CA PHE A 302 12.46 16.71 -2.20
C PHE A 302 11.12 16.29 -2.81
N ASP A 303 10.09 17.11 -2.62
CA ASP A 303 8.79 16.96 -3.25
C ASP A 303 8.54 18.17 -4.15
N THR A 304 8.32 17.94 -5.44
CA THR A 304 7.98 18.99 -6.39
C THR A 304 6.49 18.97 -6.68
N GLY A 305 5.78 19.94 -6.11
CA GLY A 305 4.37 20.19 -6.35
C GLY A 305 4.11 21.15 -7.52
N GLY A 306 2.84 21.57 -7.64
CA GLY A 306 2.43 22.54 -8.67
C GLY A 306 2.91 23.96 -8.41
N GLY A 307 2.87 24.41 -7.14
CA GLY A 307 3.18 25.80 -6.77
C GLY A 307 4.49 26.00 -6.00
N SER A 308 5.05 24.94 -5.41
CA SER A 308 6.26 24.99 -4.59
C SER A 308 6.98 23.66 -4.60
N SER A 309 8.23 23.66 -4.14
CA SER A 309 9.04 22.48 -3.93
C SER A 309 9.60 22.49 -2.51
N GLN A 310 9.42 21.39 -1.80
CA GLN A 310 9.88 21.21 -0.42
C GLN A 310 11.16 20.39 -0.41
N PHE A 311 12.11 20.78 0.43
CA PHE A 311 13.37 20.07 0.63
C PHE A 311 13.51 19.73 2.11
N THR A 312 13.83 18.46 2.39
CA THR A 312 14.13 17.95 3.71
C THR A 312 15.51 17.31 3.68
N PHE A 313 16.43 17.85 4.47
CA PHE A 313 17.75 17.28 4.69
C PHE A 313 17.69 16.40 5.92
N ALA A 314 18.27 15.22 5.83
CA ALA A 314 18.37 14.29 6.94
C ALA A 314 19.75 13.65 6.99
N ARG A 315 20.16 13.20 8.18
CA ARG A 315 21.35 12.39 8.38
C ARG A 315 21.02 11.25 9.33
N ASP A 316 21.33 10.03 8.92
CA ASP A 316 21.08 8.81 9.70
C ASP A 316 19.60 8.69 10.15
N GLY A 317 18.67 9.09 9.27
CA GLY A 317 17.22 9.09 9.51
C GLY A 317 16.66 10.31 10.24
N GLU A 318 17.50 11.17 10.81
CA GLU A 318 17.08 12.35 11.56
C GLU A 318 17.04 13.60 10.67
N VAL A 319 15.94 14.35 10.71
CA VAL A 319 15.78 15.59 9.94
C VAL A 319 16.66 16.69 10.53
N THR A 320 17.55 17.26 9.71
CA THR A 320 18.46 18.33 10.12
C THR A 320 18.00 19.70 9.67
N GLU A 321 17.31 19.78 8.54
CA GLU A 321 16.84 21.05 7.96
C GLU A 321 15.64 20.79 7.05
N GLN A 322 14.70 21.72 7.03
CA GLN A 322 13.60 21.72 6.06
C GLN A 322 13.31 23.14 5.59
N PHE A 323 13.06 23.29 4.30
CA PHE A 323 12.54 24.54 3.75
C PHE A 323 11.69 24.29 2.50
N SER A 324 10.98 25.33 2.09
CA SER A 324 10.14 25.33 0.89
C SER A 324 10.58 26.46 -0.02
N VAL A 325 10.72 26.17 -1.31
CA VAL A 325 11.02 27.16 -2.35
C VAL A 325 9.74 27.40 -3.16
N PRO A 326 9.38 28.66 -3.50
CA PRO A 326 8.15 28.98 -4.23
C PRO A 326 8.24 28.64 -5.73
N ILE A 327 8.85 27.51 -6.09
CA ILE A 327 8.98 27.01 -7.46
C ILE A 327 8.26 25.68 -7.60
N GLY A 328 7.37 25.57 -8.58
CA GLY A 328 6.59 24.36 -8.84
C GLY A 328 6.21 24.25 -10.31
N ALA A 329 5.80 23.04 -10.73
CA ALA A 329 5.61 22.72 -12.14
C ALA A 329 4.52 23.58 -12.81
N VAL A 330 3.40 23.87 -12.12
CA VAL A 330 2.32 24.73 -12.64
C VAL A 330 2.80 26.17 -12.76
N ARG A 331 3.38 26.73 -11.68
CA ARG A 331 3.86 28.12 -11.66
C ARG A 331 4.91 28.37 -12.76
N LEU A 332 5.83 27.43 -12.95
CA LEU A 332 6.87 27.53 -13.97
C LEU A 332 6.29 27.36 -15.39
N THR A 333 5.30 26.47 -15.56
CA THR A 333 4.59 26.29 -16.84
C THR A 333 3.88 27.57 -17.26
N GLU A 334 3.07 28.16 -16.39
CA GLU A 334 2.32 29.39 -16.67
C GLU A 334 3.25 30.56 -17.01
N ARG A 335 4.39 30.67 -16.32
CA ARG A 335 5.32 31.78 -16.49
C ARG A 335 6.09 31.73 -17.83
N PHE A 336 6.41 30.54 -18.31
CA PHE A 336 7.25 30.35 -19.50
C PHE A 336 6.52 29.71 -20.69
N GLY A 337 5.25 29.36 -20.56
CA GLY A 337 4.45 28.71 -21.62
C GLY A 337 4.96 27.30 -21.93
N LEU A 338 5.25 26.50 -20.90
CA LEU A 338 5.86 25.17 -21.06
C LEU A 338 4.86 24.05 -21.39
N ASP A 339 3.58 24.38 -21.54
CA ASP A 339 2.49 23.49 -21.94
C ASP A 339 2.53 23.13 -23.43
N GLY A 340 3.20 23.96 -24.24
CA GLY A 340 3.47 23.69 -25.66
C GLY A 340 4.92 23.31 -25.96
N ALA A 341 5.20 23.12 -27.26
CA ALA A 341 6.58 23.00 -27.72
C ALA A 341 7.31 24.35 -27.57
N VAL A 342 8.54 24.32 -27.08
CA VAL A 342 9.34 25.52 -26.77
C VAL A 342 10.75 25.42 -27.36
N THR A 343 11.33 26.58 -27.66
CA THR A 343 12.71 26.65 -28.17
C THR A 343 13.73 26.42 -27.05
N THR A 344 14.96 26.16 -27.44
CA THR A 344 16.12 26.03 -26.53
C THR A 344 16.33 27.27 -25.68
N GLU A 345 16.02 28.46 -26.20
CA GLU A 345 16.19 29.73 -25.49
C GLU A 345 15.14 29.90 -24.39
N VAL A 346 13.89 29.49 -24.63
CA VAL A 346 12.83 29.51 -23.61
C VAL A 346 13.15 28.51 -22.51
N LEU A 347 13.59 27.29 -22.89
CA LEU A 347 14.01 26.27 -21.93
C LEU A 347 15.18 26.76 -21.06
N ALA A 348 16.22 27.34 -21.67
CA ALA A 348 17.37 27.87 -20.94
C ALA A 348 16.98 28.96 -19.93
N ARG A 349 16.03 29.84 -20.29
CA ARG A 349 15.49 30.85 -19.37
C ARG A 349 14.71 30.24 -18.21
N ALA A 350 13.91 29.19 -18.47
CA ALA A 350 13.19 28.48 -17.43
C ALA A 350 14.16 27.79 -16.46
N LEU A 351 15.18 27.09 -16.97
CA LEU A 351 16.21 26.46 -16.15
C LEU A 351 17.01 27.48 -15.31
N ALA A 352 17.36 28.63 -15.89
CA ALA A 352 18.05 29.69 -15.19
C ALA A 352 17.21 30.30 -14.05
N GLU A 353 15.89 30.46 -14.24
CA GLU A 353 14.99 30.91 -13.19
C GLU A 353 14.90 29.89 -12.05
N VAL A 354 14.76 28.60 -12.37
CA VAL A 354 14.77 27.55 -11.36
C VAL A 354 16.10 27.56 -10.61
N ALA A 355 17.23 27.72 -11.31
CA ALA A 355 18.55 27.76 -10.68
C ALA A 355 18.70 28.95 -9.73
N ALA A 356 18.17 30.12 -10.10
CA ALA A 356 18.18 31.30 -9.23
C ALA A 356 17.32 31.11 -7.96
N GLU A 357 16.16 30.47 -8.08
CA GLU A 357 15.29 30.15 -6.92
C GLU A 357 15.90 29.04 -6.04
N LEU A 358 16.73 28.17 -6.62
CA LEU A 358 17.44 27.09 -5.93
C LEU A 358 18.87 27.46 -5.50
N ASP A 359 19.27 28.74 -5.57
CA ASP A 359 20.64 29.17 -5.23
C ASP A 359 21.04 28.79 -3.79
N GLY A 360 20.08 28.73 -2.87
CA GLY A 360 20.31 28.26 -1.50
C GLY A 360 20.70 26.78 -1.37
N LEU A 361 20.60 25.99 -2.44
CA LEU A 361 21.11 24.62 -2.52
C LEU A 361 22.55 24.55 -3.03
N ALA A 362 23.02 25.57 -3.76
CA ALA A 362 24.32 25.55 -4.39
C ALA A 362 25.45 25.53 -3.35
N GLY A 363 26.49 24.74 -3.61
CA GLY A 363 27.67 24.64 -2.73
C GLY A 363 27.47 23.84 -1.44
N ARG A 364 26.27 23.26 -1.23
CA ARG A 364 26.04 22.29 -0.15
C ARG A 364 26.81 20.99 -0.40
N GLU A 365 27.05 20.24 0.66
CA GLU A 365 27.65 18.90 0.57
C GLU A 365 26.77 17.99 -0.30
N ARG A 366 27.39 17.24 -1.21
CA ARG A 366 26.72 16.25 -2.04
C ARG A 366 26.15 15.15 -1.12
N PRO A 367 24.82 14.90 -1.09
CA PRO A 367 24.27 13.87 -0.23
C PRO A 367 24.64 12.46 -0.70
N ASP A 368 24.69 11.51 0.21
CA ASP A 368 24.87 10.08 -0.12
C ASP A 368 23.65 9.53 -0.88
N LEU A 369 22.47 10.10 -0.62
CA LEU A 369 21.23 9.75 -1.29
C LEU A 369 20.36 10.99 -1.57
N LEU A 370 19.88 11.12 -2.82
CA LEU A 370 18.84 12.06 -3.22
C LEU A 370 17.57 11.30 -3.58
N VAL A 371 16.46 11.62 -2.92
CA VAL A 371 15.14 11.03 -3.20
C VAL A 371 14.17 12.11 -3.67
N GLY A 372 13.56 11.89 -4.83
CA GLY A 372 12.53 12.75 -5.38
C GLY A 372 11.13 12.14 -5.21
N MET A 373 10.17 12.97 -4.82
CA MET A 373 8.76 12.62 -4.68
C MET A 373 7.88 13.51 -5.56
N GLY A 374 6.62 13.10 -5.68
CA GLY A 374 5.58 13.90 -6.31
C GLY A 374 5.33 13.51 -7.77
N GLY A 375 4.25 14.07 -8.32
CA GLY A 375 3.69 13.61 -9.60
C GLY A 375 4.64 13.77 -10.80
N ALA A 376 5.54 14.75 -10.78
CA ALA A 376 6.54 14.88 -11.84
C ALA A 376 7.52 13.68 -11.82
N LEU A 377 8.09 13.37 -10.67
CA LEU A 377 9.08 12.30 -10.49
C LEU A 377 8.49 10.93 -10.82
N THR A 378 7.28 10.65 -10.34
CA THR A 378 6.62 9.37 -10.61
C THR A 378 6.25 9.20 -12.09
N ASN A 379 5.87 10.27 -12.78
CA ASN A 379 5.63 10.21 -14.23
C ASN A 379 6.93 10.07 -15.03
N LEU A 380 8.02 10.73 -14.62
CA LEU A 380 9.34 10.53 -15.25
C LEU A 380 9.78 9.05 -15.14
N ALA A 381 9.61 8.43 -13.96
CA ALA A 381 9.88 7.00 -13.76
C ALA A 381 8.95 6.08 -14.57
N ALA A 382 7.64 6.37 -14.60
CA ALA A 382 6.70 5.58 -15.40
C ALA A 382 7.03 5.63 -16.90
N VAL A 383 7.46 6.79 -17.41
CA VAL A 383 7.89 6.97 -18.80
C VAL A 383 9.22 6.26 -19.09
N SER A 384 10.19 6.25 -18.16
CA SER A 384 11.46 5.53 -18.35
C SER A 384 11.23 4.03 -18.49
N HIS A 385 10.26 3.48 -17.76
CA HIS A 385 9.84 2.07 -17.84
C HIS A 385 8.80 1.78 -18.92
N ARG A 386 8.26 2.81 -19.60
CA ARG A 386 7.17 2.69 -20.58
C ARG A 386 5.96 1.93 -20.03
N LEU A 387 5.56 2.26 -18.81
CA LEU A 387 4.42 1.61 -18.14
C LEU A 387 3.11 1.96 -18.86
N ALA A 388 2.46 0.95 -19.45
CA ALA A 388 1.12 1.13 -20.02
C ALA A 388 0.07 1.34 -18.93
N ASP A 389 0.20 0.57 -17.84
CA ASP A 389 -0.58 0.70 -16.61
C ASP A 389 0.35 1.12 -15.48
N TYR A 390 -0.09 2.06 -14.64
CA TYR A 390 0.72 2.57 -13.54
C TYR A 390 0.93 1.50 -12.48
N ASP A 391 2.19 1.19 -12.17
CA ASP A 391 2.58 0.27 -11.10
C ASP A 391 3.42 1.00 -10.05
N PRO A 392 2.86 1.29 -8.86
CA PRO A 392 3.58 1.94 -7.76
C PRO A 392 4.86 1.21 -7.32
N GLU A 393 4.87 -0.13 -7.39
CA GLU A 393 6.01 -0.94 -6.93
C GLU A 393 7.17 -0.90 -7.92
N VAL A 394 6.88 -0.70 -9.21
CA VAL A 394 7.93 -0.43 -10.22
C VAL A 394 8.45 1.00 -10.11
N VAL A 395 7.57 1.97 -9.87
CA VAL A 395 7.94 3.39 -9.75
C VAL A 395 8.78 3.65 -8.50
N HIS A 396 8.39 3.07 -7.36
CA HIS A 396 9.11 3.23 -6.09
C HIS A 396 10.52 2.65 -6.17
N GLY A 397 11.52 3.42 -5.75
CA GLY A 397 12.93 3.04 -5.80
C GLY A 397 13.58 3.14 -7.20
N THR A 398 12.83 3.51 -8.25
CA THR A 398 13.41 3.72 -9.59
C THR A 398 14.53 4.76 -9.54
N VAL A 399 15.66 4.42 -10.15
CA VAL A 399 16.78 5.36 -10.33
C VAL A 399 16.57 6.12 -11.63
N LEU A 400 16.55 7.45 -11.54
CA LEU A 400 16.56 8.34 -12.70
C LEU A 400 17.91 9.03 -12.78
N ASP A 401 18.66 8.73 -13.83
CA ASP A 401 19.90 9.43 -14.13
C ASP A 401 19.64 10.71 -14.93
N ARG A 402 20.66 11.56 -14.96
CA ARG A 402 20.67 12.82 -15.70
C ARG A 402 20.35 12.64 -17.19
N ALA A 403 20.87 11.59 -17.83
CA ALA A 403 20.71 11.39 -19.26
C ALA A 403 19.25 11.05 -19.62
N GLU A 404 18.58 10.26 -18.79
CA GLU A 404 17.17 9.94 -18.91
C GLU A 404 16.29 11.18 -18.71
N ILE A 405 16.62 12.02 -17.71
CA ILE A 405 15.91 13.29 -17.49
C ILE A 405 16.10 14.24 -18.68
N ASP A 406 17.32 14.39 -19.20
CA ASP A 406 17.61 15.24 -20.36
C ASP A 406 16.91 14.73 -21.63
N ARG A 407 16.86 13.40 -21.83
CA ARG A 407 16.11 12.76 -22.93
C ARG A 407 14.63 13.10 -22.85
N GLN A 408 14.03 13.05 -21.65
CA GLN A 408 12.62 13.38 -21.45
C GLN A 408 12.36 14.89 -21.62
N ILE A 409 13.26 15.77 -21.14
CA ILE A 409 13.18 17.22 -21.40
C ILE A 409 13.17 17.50 -22.91
N GLU A 410 14.05 16.85 -23.68
CA GLU A 410 14.10 16.97 -25.14
C GLU A 410 12.79 16.53 -25.81
N LEU A 411 12.26 15.38 -25.39
CA LEU A 411 10.96 14.88 -25.86
C LEU A 411 9.84 15.89 -25.58
N TYR A 412 9.75 16.39 -24.35
CA TYR A 412 8.66 17.27 -23.95
C TYR A 412 8.77 18.65 -24.59
N ARG A 413 9.97 19.26 -24.64
CA ARG A 413 10.13 20.59 -25.25
C ARG A 413 9.82 20.62 -26.74
N THR A 414 9.96 19.50 -27.44
CA THR A 414 9.70 19.39 -28.89
C THR A 414 8.28 18.92 -29.22
N SER A 415 7.45 18.68 -28.20
CA SER A 415 6.09 18.15 -28.34
C SER A 415 5.05 19.07 -27.72
N SER A 416 3.86 19.16 -28.33
CA SER A 416 2.69 19.82 -27.74
C SER A 416 2.11 19.00 -26.58
N ALA A 417 1.29 19.61 -25.71
CA ALA A 417 0.54 18.88 -24.69
C ALA A 417 -0.24 17.68 -25.26
N GLU A 418 -0.87 17.84 -26.43
CA GLU A 418 -1.63 16.76 -27.06
C GLU A 418 -0.74 15.60 -27.49
N GLN A 419 0.44 15.88 -28.03
CA GLN A 419 1.42 14.83 -28.36
C GLN A 419 1.93 14.15 -27.09
N ARG A 420 2.21 14.91 -26.03
CA ARG A 420 2.67 14.38 -24.74
C ARG A 420 1.65 13.42 -24.11
N ARG A 421 0.34 13.66 -24.26
CA ARG A 421 -0.71 12.75 -23.77
C ARG A 421 -0.64 11.35 -24.38
N THR A 422 0.05 11.17 -25.51
CA THR A 422 0.23 9.87 -26.16
C THR A 422 1.53 9.15 -25.73
N VAL A 423 2.37 9.79 -24.90
CA VAL A 423 3.60 9.17 -24.38
C VAL A 423 3.24 8.10 -23.35
N VAL A 424 3.64 6.86 -23.61
CA VAL A 424 3.42 5.73 -22.69
C VAL A 424 4.10 6.00 -21.36
N GLY A 425 3.37 5.80 -20.25
CA GLY A 425 3.80 6.10 -18.89
C GLY A 425 3.46 7.51 -18.40
N LEU A 426 3.13 8.45 -19.29
CA LEU A 426 2.76 9.81 -18.91
C LEU A 426 1.24 9.91 -18.70
N GLN A 427 0.83 10.24 -17.48
CA GLN A 427 -0.57 10.50 -17.17
C GLN A 427 -1.08 11.71 -17.98
N PRO A 428 -2.21 11.61 -18.71
CA PRO A 428 -2.71 12.68 -19.57
C PRO A 428 -2.93 14.02 -18.84
N ALA A 429 -3.35 13.98 -17.57
CA ALA A 429 -3.54 15.16 -16.73
C ALA A 429 -2.23 15.89 -16.37
N ARG A 430 -1.06 15.29 -16.63
CA ARG A 430 0.26 15.86 -16.34
C ARG A 430 0.98 16.39 -17.59
N ALA A 431 0.44 16.12 -18.78
CA ALA A 431 1.07 16.45 -20.06
C ALA A 431 1.44 17.95 -20.22
N GLU A 432 0.62 18.85 -19.68
CA GLU A 432 0.86 20.30 -19.76
C GLU A 432 2.01 20.76 -18.84
N VAL A 433 2.23 20.10 -17.71
CA VAL A 433 3.17 20.57 -16.67
C VAL A 433 4.43 19.73 -16.55
N ILE A 434 4.51 18.59 -17.25
CA ILE A 434 5.61 17.62 -17.08
C ILE A 434 6.98 18.21 -17.48
N LEU A 435 7.05 19.06 -18.51
CA LEU A 435 8.29 19.71 -18.93
C LEU A 435 8.86 20.57 -17.80
N ALA A 436 8.01 21.37 -17.15
CA ALA A 436 8.41 22.19 -16.02
C ALA A 436 8.89 21.35 -14.83
N GLY A 437 8.19 20.25 -14.54
CA GLY A 437 8.62 19.29 -13.52
C GLY A 437 10.00 18.70 -13.81
N ALA A 438 10.25 18.29 -15.05
CA ALA A 438 11.54 17.77 -15.49
C ALA A 438 12.67 18.82 -15.37
N CYS A 439 12.40 20.08 -15.71
CA CYS A 439 13.35 21.19 -15.51
C CYS A 439 13.71 21.36 -14.03
N ILE A 440 12.72 21.31 -13.12
CA ILE A 440 12.98 21.43 -11.67
C ILE A 440 13.88 20.29 -11.19
N VAL A 441 13.56 19.05 -11.56
CA VAL A 441 14.37 17.87 -11.21
C VAL A 441 15.80 18.00 -11.73
N ARG A 442 15.95 18.40 -13.00
CA ARG A 442 17.25 18.55 -13.64
C ARG A 442 18.12 19.59 -12.93
N THR A 443 17.54 20.72 -12.54
CA THR A 443 18.25 21.77 -11.81
C THR A 443 18.56 21.37 -10.37
N VAL A 444 17.71 20.57 -9.70
CA VAL A 444 18.02 20.01 -8.38
C VAL A 444 19.25 19.09 -8.44
N LEU A 445 19.37 18.24 -9.47
CA LEU A 445 20.57 17.44 -9.69
C LEU A 445 21.82 18.32 -9.86
N ASP A 446 21.73 19.42 -10.60
CA ASP A 446 22.84 20.38 -10.76
C ASP A 446 23.22 21.05 -9.45
N ALA A 447 22.23 21.58 -8.72
CA ALA A 447 22.47 22.33 -7.50
C ALA A 447 23.11 21.48 -6.38
N LEU A 448 22.76 20.19 -6.31
CA LEU A 448 23.29 19.25 -5.32
C LEU A 448 24.48 18.42 -5.82
N GLY A 449 24.95 18.66 -7.06
CA GLY A 449 26.07 17.92 -7.64
C GLY A 449 25.81 16.41 -7.79
N GLN A 450 24.57 16.02 -8.11
CA GLN A 450 24.15 14.64 -8.29
C GLN A 450 24.05 14.25 -9.77
N ASP A 451 24.36 12.98 -10.03
CA ASP A 451 24.25 12.36 -11.35
C ASP A 451 22.92 11.62 -11.53
N GLU A 452 22.32 11.20 -10.42
CA GLU A 452 21.07 10.43 -10.35
C GLU A 452 20.29 10.73 -9.07
N LEU A 453 19.03 10.31 -9.06
CA LEU A 453 18.18 10.31 -7.87
C LEU A 453 17.34 9.02 -7.83
N ARG A 454 16.81 8.70 -6.65
CA ARG A 454 15.78 7.66 -6.48
C ARG A 454 14.39 8.29 -6.43
N VAL A 455 13.42 7.67 -7.08
CA VAL A 455 12.01 8.10 -7.03
C VAL A 455 11.30 7.38 -5.89
N SER A 456 10.52 8.11 -5.10
CA SER A 456 9.58 7.52 -4.16
C SER A 456 8.14 7.84 -4.57
N ASP A 457 7.33 6.79 -4.72
CA ASP A 457 5.87 6.91 -4.85
C ASP A 457 5.19 7.15 -3.49
N ARG A 458 5.91 6.84 -2.41
CA ARG A 458 5.41 6.92 -1.04
C ARG A 458 5.52 8.36 -0.51
N GLY A 459 4.38 9.04 -0.38
CA GLY A 459 4.28 10.37 0.26
C GLY A 459 3.84 10.35 1.74
N LEU A 460 3.52 11.52 2.30
CA LEU A 460 3.15 11.74 3.71
C LEU A 460 2.19 10.69 4.29
N ARG A 461 1.10 10.38 3.57
CA ARG A 461 0.09 9.38 3.99
C ARG A 461 0.68 8.00 4.32
N HIS A 462 1.72 7.58 3.60
CA HIS A 462 2.44 6.32 3.87
C HIS A 462 3.34 6.43 5.10
N GLY A 463 3.95 7.59 5.32
CA GLY A 463 4.72 7.86 6.54
C GLY A 463 3.85 7.83 7.78
N VAL A 464 2.63 8.39 7.70
CA VAL A 464 1.63 8.33 8.77
C VAL A 464 1.16 6.90 9.01
N LEU A 465 0.85 6.13 7.96
CA LEU A 465 0.50 4.70 8.08
C LEU A 465 1.59 3.97 8.87
N ALA A 466 2.84 4.05 8.41
CA ALA A 466 3.97 3.40 9.05
C ALA A 466 4.19 3.89 10.49
N SER A 467 3.99 5.18 10.75
CA SER A 467 4.23 5.74 12.09
C SER A 467 3.15 5.49 13.12
N ARG A 468 1.88 5.43 12.71
CA ARG A 468 0.78 5.23 13.66
C ARG A 468 0.41 3.78 13.85
N PHE A 469 0.50 3.01 12.77
CA PHE A 469 -0.09 1.67 12.71
C PHE A 469 0.94 0.60 12.36
N GLY A 470 2.15 0.99 11.96
CA GLY A 470 3.25 0.06 11.71
C GLY A 470 3.80 -0.52 13.00
N THR A 471 4.40 -1.71 12.90
CA THR A 471 5.09 -2.36 14.01
C THR A 471 6.58 -2.01 13.95
N GLY A 472 6.98 -0.92 14.62
CA GLY A 472 8.39 -0.53 14.80
C GLY A 472 9.04 0.01 13.54
#